data_AF-A0A1G8YWH1-F1
#
_entry.id   AF-A0A1G8YWH1-F1
#
_cell.length_a   1.000
_cell.length_b   1.000
_cell.length_c   1.000
_cell.angle_alpha   90.00
_cell.angle_beta   90.00
_cell.angle_gamma   90.00
#
_symmetry.space_group_name_H-M   'P 1'
#
loop_
_entity.id
_entity.type
_entity.pdbx_description
1 polymer ?
#
loop_
_entity_poly.entity_id
_entity_poly.type
_entity_poly.pdbx_seq_one_letter_code
_entity_poly.pdbx_strand_id
1 'polypeptide(L)'
;MAYRQVGQPSFADALVSRQGKANPVLRRIGELVDWAAVERVLRGLPEPERGAPAYPRLLMFKALLLQQWYGLSDPELEEALDDRAS
;
A
#
# COMPACT_ATOMS: atom_id res chain seq x y z
N MET A 1 -15.18 -4.55 -14.80
CA MET A 1 -14.32 -3.34 -14.78
C MET A 1 -13.01 -3.74 -14.11
N ALA A 2 -11.91 -3.73 -14.85
CA ALA A 2 -10.68 -4.42 -14.49
C ALA A 2 -9.80 -3.55 -13.60
N TYR A 3 -9.69 -3.90 -12.31
CA TYR A 3 -8.50 -3.54 -11.55
C TYR A 3 -7.28 -4.12 -12.28
N ARG A 4 -6.12 -3.45 -12.24
CA ARG A 4 -4.87 -3.98 -12.79
C ARG A 4 -4.61 -5.34 -12.16
N GLN A 5 -4.88 -6.42 -12.90
CA GLN A 5 -4.70 -7.79 -12.46
C GLN A 5 -3.19 -8.09 -12.43
N VAL A 6 -2.58 -7.95 -11.26
CA VAL A 6 -1.26 -8.52 -11.00
C VAL A 6 -1.51 -9.99 -10.69
N GLY A 7 -1.33 -10.86 -11.69
CA GLY A 7 -1.38 -12.31 -11.50
C GLY A 7 -0.23 -12.77 -10.60
N GLN A 8 -0.50 -13.77 -9.74
CA GLN A 8 0.36 -14.29 -8.68
C GLN A 8 0.42 -13.38 -7.42
N PRO A 9 0.83 -13.92 -6.25
CA PRO A 9 0.31 -13.52 -4.93
C PRO A 9 0.31 -12.00 -4.84
N SER A 10 -0.83 -11.45 -4.43
CA SER A 10 -1.15 -10.01 -4.39
C SER A 10 0.12 -9.17 -4.37
N PHE A 11 0.25 -8.18 -5.23
CA PHE A 11 1.39 -7.24 -5.19
C PHE A 11 1.69 -6.76 -3.75
N ALA A 12 0.66 -6.66 -2.91
CA ALA A 12 0.77 -6.43 -1.47
C ALA A 12 1.45 -7.58 -0.68
N ASP A 13 1.14 -8.85 -0.95
CA ASP A 13 1.82 -10.03 -0.39
C ASP A 13 3.25 -10.17 -0.92
N ALA A 14 3.51 -9.88 -2.20
CA ALA A 14 4.87 -9.89 -2.76
C ALA A 14 5.75 -8.77 -2.18
N LEU A 15 5.18 -7.57 -1.98
CA LEU A 15 5.83 -6.48 -1.26
C LEU A 15 6.06 -6.86 0.20
N VAL A 16 5.04 -7.32 0.93
CA VAL A 16 5.15 -7.65 2.35
C VAL A 16 6.09 -8.83 2.61
N SER A 17 6.06 -9.87 1.77
CA SER A 17 6.93 -11.05 1.91
C SER A 17 8.39 -10.79 1.53
N ARG A 18 8.67 -9.91 0.55
CA ARG A 18 10.04 -9.42 0.28
C ARG A 18 10.51 -8.37 1.30
N GLN A 19 9.60 -7.55 1.85
CA GLN A 19 9.89 -6.45 2.81
C GLN A 19 10.18 -6.90 4.24
N GLY A 20 9.85 -8.14 4.62
CA GLY A 20 10.09 -8.67 5.98
C GLY A 20 11.56 -8.74 6.41
N LYS A 21 12.51 -8.37 5.54
CA LYS A 21 13.96 -8.36 5.81
C LYS A 21 14.55 -6.98 6.14
N ALA A 22 13.89 -5.84 5.85
CA ALA A 22 14.55 -4.54 5.89
C ALA A 22 14.13 -3.59 7.04
N ASN A 23 12.91 -3.71 7.61
CA ASN A 23 12.49 -2.84 8.71
C ASN A 23 11.67 -3.59 9.77
N PRO A 24 12.22 -3.81 10.99
CA PRO A 24 11.54 -4.57 12.04
C PRO A 24 10.27 -3.88 12.56
N VAL A 25 10.20 -2.54 12.50
CA VAL A 25 9.02 -1.77 12.91
C VAL A 25 7.88 -1.99 11.93
N LEU A 26 8.14 -1.88 10.62
CA LEU A 26 7.11 -2.11 9.59
C LEU A 26 6.60 -3.55 9.59
N ARG A 27 7.48 -4.52 9.83
CA ARG A 27 7.07 -5.92 10.01
C ARG A 27 6.14 -6.07 11.21
N ARG A 28 6.48 -5.46 12.35
CA ARG A 28 5.66 -5.51 13.55
C ARG A 28 4.30 -4.86 13.33
N ILE A 29 4.24 -3.74 12.62
CA ILE A 29 2.98 -3.10 12.22
C ILE A 29 2.18 -4.02 11.29
N GLY A 30 2.86 -4.70 10.36
CA GLY A 30 2.28 -5.73 9.50
C GLY A 30 1.55 -6.83 10.28
N GLU A 31 2.11 -7.25 11.41
CA GLU A 31 1.54 -8.28 12.30
C GLU A 31 0.46 -7.76 13.25
N LEU A 32 0.55 -6.49 13.67
CA LEU A 32 -0.37 -5.90 14.65
C LEU A 32 -1.67 -5.38 14.03
N VAL A 33 -1.63 -4.98 12.76
CA VAL A 33 -2.78 -4.37 12.07
C VAL A 33 -3.53 -5.42 11.26
N ASP A 34 -4.82 -5.60 11.52
CA ASP A 34 -5.71 -6.38 10.64
C ASP A 34 -5.97 -5.61 9.34
N TRP A 35 -5.08 -5.79 8.37
CA TRP A 35 -5.20 -5.16 7.05
C TRP A 35 -6.45 -5.57 6.28
N ALA A 36 -7.01 -6.76 6.54
CA ALA A 36 -8.24 -7.20 5.89
C ALA A 36 -9.46 -6.45 6.44
N ALA A 37 -9.47 -6.12 7.73
CA ALA A 37 -10.47 -5.23 8.31
C ALA A 37 -10.36 -3.82 7.76
N VAL A 38 -9.14 -3.29 7.66
CA VAL A 38 -8.90 -1.97 7.04
C VAL A 38 -9.39 -1.96 5.59
N GLU A 39 -9.07 -2.99 4.81
CA GLU A 39 -9.52 -3.08 3.42
C GLU A 39 -11.05 -3.11 3.31
N ARG A 40 -11.74 -3.83 4.20
CA ARG A 40 -13.21 -3.86 4.26
C ARG A 40 -13.80 -2.46 4.48
N VAL A 41 -13.22 -1.67 5.38
CA VAL A 41 -13.63 -0.28 5.61
C VAL A 41 -13.37 0.57 4.38
N LEU A 42 -12.17 0.45 3.79
CA LEU A 42 -11.78 1.21 2.60
C LEU A 42 -12.65 0.91 1.39
N ARG A 43 -13.19 -0.31 1.25
CA ARG A 43 -14.13 -0.68 0.18
C ARG A 43 -15.48 0.06 0.27
N GLY A 44 -15.84 0.57 1.45
CA GLY A 44 -17.06 1.37 1.64
C GLY A 44 -16.98 2.79 1.07
N LEU A 45 -15.78 3.26 0.68
CA LEU A 45 -15.63 4.60 0.08
C LEU A 45 -16.23 4.63 -1.34
N PRO A 46 -16.80 5.76 -1.78
CA PRO A 46 -17.29 5.89 -3.15
C PRO A 46 -16.15 5.66 -4.15
N GLU A 47 -16.43 4.91 -5.22
CA GLU A 47 -15.48 4.79 -6.33
C GLU A 47 -15.44 6.13 -7.10
N PRO A 48 -14.26 6.57 -7.56
CA PRO A 48 -14.17 7.77 -8.37
C PRO A 48 -14.98 7.58 -9.66
N GLU A 49 -15.91 8.50 -9.92
CA GLU A 49 -16.85 8.42 -11.05
C GLU A 49 -16.14 8.55 -12.42
N ARG A 50 -14.93 9.12 -12.46
CA ARG A 50 -14.12 9.34 -13.67
C ARG A 50 -12.63 9.32 -13.34
N GLY A 51 -11.82 8.70 -14.21
CA GLY A 51 -10.36 8.71 -14.12
C GLY A 51 -9.70 7.39 -14.55
N ALA A 52 -8.37 7.40 -14.59
CA ALA A 52 -7.56 6.18 -14.73
C ALA A 52 -7.86 5.19 -13.58
N PRO A 53 -7.68 3.87 -13.77
CA PRO A 53 -7.92 2.90 -12.71
C PRO A 53 -7.11 3.29 -11.47
N ALA A 54 -7.81 3.61 -10.38
CA ALA A 54 -7.20 4.02 -9.15
C ALA A 54 -6.27 2.90 -8.63
N TYR A 55 -5.14 3.29 -8.06
CA TYR A 55 -4.32 2.36 -7.28
C TYR A 55 -5.19 1.67 -6.22
N PRO A 56 -4.89 0.41 -5.85
CA PRO A 56 -5.63 -0.28 -4.80
C PRO A 56 -5.69 0.59 -3.53
N ARG A 57 -6.90 0.81 -3.00
CA ARG A 57 -7.12 1.72 -1.86
C ARG A 57 -6.24 1.38 -0.66
N LEU A 58 -6.06 0.09 -0.40
CA LEU A 58 -5.20 -0.40 0.67
C LEU A 58 -3.73 -0.01 0.46
N LEU A 59 -3.26 -0.01 -0.79
CA LEU A 59 -1.90 0.41 -1.13
C LEU A 59 -1.74 1.91 -0.88
N MET A 60 -2.69 2.72 -1.37
CA MET A 60 -2.66 4.17 -1.16
C MET A 60 -2.73 4.53 0.33
N PHE A 61 -3.56 3.83 1.10
CA PHE A 61 -3.65 4.01 2.54
C PHE A 61 -2.32 3.69 3.24
N LYS A 62 -1.64 2.60 2.86
CA LYS A 62 -0.31 2.27 3.41
C LYS A 62 0.74 3.31 3.06
N ALA A 63 0.69 3.87 1.84
CA ALA A 63 1.60 4.94 1.42
C ALA A 63 1.40 6.21 2.28
N LEU A 64 0.15 6.60 2.55
CA LEU A 64 -0.17 7.71 3.46
C LEU A 64 0.32 7.48 4.89
N LEU A 65 0.23 6.25 5.40
CA LEU A 65 0.78 5.92 6.72
C LEU A 65 2.30 6.10 6.77
N LEU A 66 3.01 5.65 5.73
CA LEU A 66 4.46 5.84 5.62
C LEU A 66 4.80 7.33 5.53
N GLN A 67 4.08 8.08 4.71
CA GLN A 67 4.23 9.52 4.59
C GLN A 67 4.11 10.21 5.96
N GLN A 68 3.06 9.89 6.72
CA GLN A 68 2.80 10.47 8.03
C GLN A 68 3.83 10.05 9.09
N TRP A 69 4.29 8.80 9.09
CA TRP A 69 5.23 8.31 10.09
C TRP A 69 6.66 8.78 9.87
N TYR A 70 7.07 8.94 8.61
CA TYR A 70 8.42 9.38 8.25
C TYR A 70 8.49 10.86 7.89
N GLY A 71 7.37 11.59 7.93
CA GLY A 71 7.31 13.02 7.61
C GLY A 71 7.64 13.33 6.17
N LEU A 72 7.33 12.43 5.24
CA LEU A 72 7.66 12.56 3.82
C LEU A 72 6.70 13.53 3.13
N SER A 73 7.21 14.30 2.18
CA SER A 73 6.40 14.96 1.16
C SER A 73 5.98 13.98 0.05
N ASP A 74 5.04 14.38 -0.81
CA ASP A 74 4.59 13.52 -1.92
C ASP A 74 5.74 13.08 -2.85
N PRO A 75 6.68 13.97 -3.27
CA PRO A 75 7.83 13.56 -4.08
C PRO A 75 8.79 12.63 -3.35
N GLU A 76 9.03 12.86 -2.06
CA GLU A 76 9.90 11.99 -1.24
C GLU A 76 9.28 10.61 -1.02
N LEU A 77 7.95 10.54 -0.92
CA LEU A 77 7.23 9.27 -0.87
C LEU A 77 7.37 8.51 -2.18
N GLU A 78 7.22 9.18 -3.32
CA GLU A 78 7.40 8.59 -4.65
C GLU A 78 8.81 8.02 -4.81
N GLU A 79 9.84 8.82 -4.51
CA GLU A 79 11.24 8.41 -4.55
C GLU A 79 11.52 7.24 -3.60
N ALA A 80 10.98 7.27 -2.37
CA ALA A 80 11.13 6.19 -1.41
C ALA A 80 10.42 4.90 -1.83
N LEU A 81 9.37 4.98 -2.64
CA LEU A 81 8.69 3.81 -3.21
C LEU A 81 9.46 3.24 -4.40
N ASP A 82 9.99 4.11 -5.27
CA ASP A 82 10.76 3.73 -6.47
C ASP A 82 12.13 3.13 -6.12
N ASP A 83 12.86 3.73 -5.17
CA ASP A 83 14.14 3.22 -4.66
C ASP A 83 14.00 1.82 -4.04
N ARG A 84 12.84 1.51 -3.46
CA ARG A 84 12.55 0.22 -2.82
C ARG A 84 11.93 -0.81 -3.75
N ALA A 85 11.48 -0.40 -4.94
CA ALA A 85 10.95 -1.27 -5.98
C ALA A 85 12.04 -1.78 -6.95
N SER A 86 13.20 -1.10 -6.96
CA SER A 86 14.42 -1.46 -7.70
C SER A 86 15.24 -2.54 -6.99
#